data_AF-Q2S6S7-F1
#
_entry.id   AF-Q2S6S7-F1
#
_cell.length_a   1.000
_cell.length_b   1.000
_cell.length_c   1.000
_cell.angle_alpha   90.00
_cell.angle_beta   90.00
_cell.angle_gamma   90.00
#
_symmetry.space_group_name_H-M   'P 1'
#
loop_
_entity.id
_entity.type
_entity.pdbx_description
1 polymer ?
#
loop_
_entity_poly.entity_id
_entity_poly.type
_entity_poly.pdbx_seq_one_letter_code
_entity_poly.pdbx_strand_id
1 'polypeptide(L)'
;MVIQLQYKLRSEAQWHCKNLSVIEYFDLEEGEVPEVDSVPHNMHAEEYLDHSREEVEHTLLQVADETGSERLEVKETFWSAGENRIIEVLRTSGNDVLHNELIIQTIRSNPAMGEEIETVRFNREKLCNTLNFHSIDYI
;
A
#
# COMPACT_ATOMS: atom_id res chain seq x y z
N MET A 1 11.27 -7.23 14.51
CA MET A 1 10.74 -6.37 13.43
C MET A 1 9.56 -5.57 13.95
N VAL A 2 9.30 -4.37 13.41
CA VAL A 2 8.15 -3.53 13.79
C VAL A 2 7.25 -3.31 12.59
N ILE A 3 5.96 -3.62 12.75
CA ILE A 3 4.93 -3.45 11.70
C ILE A 3 3.78 -2.66 12.30
N GLN A 4 3.58 -1.46 11.76
CA GLN A 4 2.56 -0.53 12.24
C GLN A 4 1.65 -0.10 11.08
N LEU A 5 0.35 -0.27 11.28
CA LEU A 5 -0.69 0.20 10.38
C LEU A 5 -1.44 1.35 11.04
N GLN A 6 -1.31 2.54 10.48
CA GLN A 6 -2.16 3.68 10.82
C GLN A 6 -3.27 3.81 9.77
N TYR A 7 -4.47 4.17 10.20
CA TYR A 7 -5.59 4.35 9.28
C TYR A 7 -6.52 5.46 9.72
N LYS A 8 -7.25 6.03 8.76
CA LYS A 8 -8.27 7.05 8.99
C LYS A 8 -9.57 6.61 8.36
N LEU A 9 -10.64 6.61 9.16
CA LEU A 9 -11.98 6.34 8.68
C LEU A 9 -12.62 7.63 8.15
N ARG A 10 -13.44 7.53 7.10
CA ARG A 10 -14.11 8.70 6.47
C ARG A 10 -15.02 9.45 7.41
N SER A 11 -15.63 8.74 8.36
CA SER A 11 -16.54 9.29 9.37
C SER A 11 -15.81 10.02 10.50
N GLU A 12 -14.47 9.95 10.55
CA GLU A 12 -13.68 10.40 11.67
C GLU A 12 -12.58 11.38 11.27
N ALA A 13 -12.23 12.29 12.18
CA ALA A 13 -11.12 13.22 11.98
C ALA A 13 -9.78 12.65 12.44
N GLN A 14 -9.80 11.66 13.33
CA GLN A 14 -8.62 11.12 14.00
C GLN A 14 -8.01 9.95 13.23
N TRP A 15 -6.71 9.75 13.44
CA TRP A 15 -5.99 8.55 13.01
C TRP A 15 -6.05 7.48 14.09
N HIS A 16 -6.20 6.24 13.65
CA HIS A 16 -6.12 5.04 14.45
C HIS A 16 -4.80 4.33 14.18
N CYS A 17 -4.37 3.48 15.12
CA CYS A 17 -3.15 2.71 15.01
C CYS A 17 -3.40 1.26 15.41
N LYS A 18 -2.94 0.33 14.57
CA LYS A 18 -2.93 -1.11 14.78
C LYS A 18 -1.50 -1.61 14.61
N ASN A 19 -0.95 -2.27 15.61
CA ASN A 19 0.32 -2.99 15.46
C ASN A 19 0.01 -4.38 14.92
N LEU A 20 0.74 -4.81 13.90
CA LEU A 20 0.65 -6.16 13.36
C LEU A 20 1.86 -6.96 13.85
N SER A 21 1.63 -8.22 14.20
CA SER A 21 2.72 -9.17 14.39
C SER A 21 3.28 -9.59 13.03
N VAL A 22 4.51 -10.11 13.05
CA VAL A 22 5.17 -10.70 11.86
C VAL A 22 4.28 -11.76 11.20
N ILE A 23 3.68 -12.64 12.01
CA ILE A 23 2.87 -13.77 11.53
C ILE A 23 1.55 -13.29 10.93
N GLU A 24 0.98 -12.20 11.43
CA GLU A 24 -0.23 -11.62 10.85
C GLU A 24 0.04 -10.93 9.51
N TYR A 25 1.25 -10.39 9.31
CA TYR A 25 1.57 -9.58 8.14
C TYR A 25 2.24 -10.36 7.02
N PHE A 26 3.24 -11.21 7.30
CA PHE A 26 4.03 -11.90 6.27
C PHE A 26 3.59 -13.34 6.06
N ASP A 27 3.47 -13.74 4.79
CA ASP A 27 3.26 -15.13 4.39
C ASP A 27 4.64 -15.83 4.39
N LEU A 28 4.99 -16.44 5.51
CA LEU A 28 6.31 -17.04 5.75
C LEU A 28 6.24 -18.56 5.71
N GLU A 29 7.22 -19.18 5.04
CA GLU A 29 7.44 -20.63 5.12
C GLU A 29 8.04 -21.05 6.48
N GLU A 30 7.95 -22.34 6.81
CA GLU A 30 8.50 -22.86 8.07
C GLU A 30 10.02 -22.64 8.15
N GLY A 31 10.45 -21.84 9.13
CA GLY A 31 11.85 -21.51 9.36
C GLY A 31 12.37 -20.31 8.55
N GLU A 32 11.52 -19.66 7.76
CA GLU A 32 11.86 -18.41 7.08
C GLU A 32 12.05 -17.28 8.10
N VAL A 33 13.07 -16.47 7.87
CA VAL A 33 13.35 -15.28 8.68
C VAL A 33 12.73 -14.09 7.96
N PRO A 34 11.83 -13.31 8.60
CA PRO A 34 11.18 -12.18 7.96
C PRO A 34 12.18 -11.07 7.64
N GLU A 35 12.14 -10.59 6.41
CA GLU A 35 12.83 -9.40 5.92
C GLU A 35 11.80 -8.30 5.58
N VAL A 36 12.25 -7.05 5.45
CA VAL A 36 11.33 -5.91 5.22
C VAL A 36 10.56 -6.04 3.90
N ASP A 37 11.14 -6.74 2.92
CA ASP A 37 10.56 -7.04 1.61
C ASP A 37 10.07 -8.48 1.45
N SER A 38 9.93 -9.23 2.55
CA SER A 38 9.20 -10.50 2.53
C SER A 38 7.75 -10.30 2.05
N VAL A 39 7.15 -11.37 1.52
CA VAL A 39 5.82 -11.32 0.90
C VAL A 39 4.75 -11.11 1.98
N PRO A 40 3.86 -10.10 1.84
CA PRO A 40 2.76 -9.92 2.77
C PRO A 40 1.61 -10.91 2.48
N HIS A 41 0.86 -11.29 3.51
CA HIS A 41 -0.36 -12.12 3.38
C HIS A 41 -1.42 -11.46 2.50
N ASN A 42 -1.67 -10.17 2.76
CA ASN A 42 -2.60 -9.35 1.98
C ASN A 42 -1.84 -8.27 1.23
N MET A 43 -2.28 -7.98 0.00
CA MET A 43 -1.61 -7.02 -0.87
C MET A 43 -1.82 -5.58 -0.41
N HIS A 44 -3.01 -5.26 0.10
CA HIS A 44 -3.34 -3.90 0.51
C HIS A 44 -3.52 -3.76 2.02
N ALA A 45 -3.20 -2.57 2.54
CA ALA A 45 -3.17 -2.34 3.97
C ALA A 45 -4.58 -2.36 4.60
N GLU A 46 -5.63 -1.99 3.85
CA GLU A 46 -7.00 -2.03 4.38
C GLU A 46 -7.49 -3.45 4.67
N GLU A 47 -6.92 -4.47 4.02
CA GLU A 47 -7.32 -5.87 4.18
C GLU A 47 -6.96 -6.42 5.58
N TYR A 48 -6.09 -5.73 6.32
CA TYR A 48 -5.77 -6.06 7.71
C TYR A 48 -6.70 -5.37 8.73
N LEU A 49 -7.68 -4.58 8.28
CA LEU A 49 -8.60 -3.83 9.15
C LEU A 49 -9.93 -4.56 9.33
N ASP A 50 -10.54 -4.39 10.49
CA ASP A 50 -11.89 -4.90 10.79
C ASP A 50 -13.01 -3.97 10.26
N HIS A 51 -12.70 -3.20 9.22
CA HIS A 51 -13.57 -2.20 8.61
C HIS A 51 -13.74 -2.52 7.13
N SER A 52 -14.91 -2.19 6.58
CA SER A 52 -15.11 -2.31 5.13
C SER A 52 -14.26 -1.28 4.39
N ARG A 53 -13.80 -1.62 3.19
CA ARG A 53 -13.02 -0.73 2.32
C ARG A 53 -13.70 0.63 2.11
N GLU A 54 -15.03 0.65 2.05
CA GLU A 54 -15.82 1.87 1.84
C GLU A 54 -15.65 2.90 2.98
N GLU A 55 -15.42 2.42 4.20
CA GLU A 55 -15.25 3.23 5.40
C GLU A 55 -13.85 3.83 5.53
N VAL A 56 -12.85 3.25 4.86
CA VAL A 56 -11.45 3.65 4.96
C VAL A 56 -11.16 4.80 4.00
N GLU A 57 -10.54 5.86 4.53
CA GLU A 57 -10.12 7.05 3.76
C GLU A 57 -8.64 6.98 3.43
N HIS A 58 -7.81 6.62 4.41
CA HIS A 58 -6.36 6.52 4.26
C HIS A 58 -5.80 5.36 5.08
N THR A 59 -4.71 4.78 4.59
CA THR A 59 -3.82 3.89 5.35
C THR A 59 -2.38 4.36 5.24
N LEU A 60 -1.60 4.07 6.27
CA LEU A 60 -0.15 4.24 6.32
C LEU A 60 0.42 3.00 7.01
N LEU A 61 0.95 2.09 6.22
CA LEU A 61 1.65 0.91 6.68
C LEU A 61 3.16 1.19 6.73
N GLN A 62 3.77 0.85 7.85
CA GLN A 62 5.20 1.02 8.10
C GLN A 62 5.78 -0.30 8.59
N VAL A 63 6.76 -0.82 7.85
CA VAL A 63 7.54 -2.00 8.21
C VAL A 63 8.98 -1.55 8.42
N ALA A 64 9.57 -1.90 9.55
CA ALA A 64 10.96 -1.60 9.84
C ALA A 64 11.65 -2.79 10.50
N ASP A 65 12.91 -3.01 10.14
CA ASP A 65 13.76 -3.99 10.83
C ASP A 65 13.99 -3.56 12.30
N GLU A 66 14.58 -4.45 13.11
CA GLU A 66 14.78 -4.17 14.54
C GLU A 66 15.76 -3.03 14.80
N THR A 67 16.66 -2.77 13.85
CA THR A 67 17.66 -1.72 13.96
C THR A 67 17.15 -0.37 13.43
N GLY A 68 16.01 -0.35 12.73
CA GLY A 68 15.51 0.80 11.99
C GLY A 68 16.39 1.20 10.81
N SER A 69 17.34 0.34 10.41
CA SER A 69 18.24 0.56 9.29
C SER A 69 17.50 0.44 7.96
N GLU A 70 16.48 -0.40 7.90
CA GLU A 70 15.67 -0.61 6.72
C GLU A 70 14.20 -0.36 7.02
N ARG A 71 13.53 0.34 6.11
CA ARG A 71 12.13 0.73 6.27
C ARG A 71 11.40 0.69 4.95
N LEU A 72 10.18 0.15 5.00
CA LEU A 72 9.16 0.24 3.96
C LEU A 72 7.99 1.07 4.51
N GLU A 73 7.53 2.02 3.70
CA GLU A 73 6.34 2.81 3.94
C GLU A 73 5.40 2.68 2.74
N VAL A 74 4.16 2.27 3.00
CA VAL A 74 3.09 2.18 2.01
C VAL A 74 1.94 3.05 2.47
N LYS A 75 1.61 4.08 1.70
CA LYS A 75 0.45 4.94 1.93
C LYS A 75 -0.60 4.66 0.89
N GLU A 76 -1.84 4.51 1.32
CA GLU A 76 -2.97 4.42 0.40
C GLU A 76 -3.99 5.51 0.71
N THR A 77 -4.49 6.15 -0.33
CA THR A 77 -5.56 7.16 -0.25
C THR A 77 -6.72 6.69 -1.12
N PHE A 78 -7.90 6.61 -0.52
CA PHE A 78 -9.07 5.96 -1.11
C PHE A 78 -10.18 6.96 -1.43
N TRP A 79 -10.82 6.83 -2.60
CA TRP A 79 -12.05 7.54 -2.95
C TRP A 79 -13.03 6.65 -3.72
N SER A 80 -14.22 7.17 -4.03
CA SER A 80 -15.29 6.41 -4.68
C SER A 80 -15.62 5.10 -3.93
N ALA A 81 -15.91 5.21 -2.63
CA ALA A 81 -16.13 4.04 -1.75
C ALA A 81 -14.94 3.05 -1.71
N GLY A 82 -13.73 3.55 -1.98
CA GLY A 82 -12.48 2.78 -1.93
C GLY A 82 -12.17 1.99 -3.19
N GLU A 83 -13.02 2.04 -4.19
CA GLU A 83 -12.78 1.48 -5.52
C GLU A 83 -11.59 2.13 -6.23
N ASN A 84 -11.34 3.40 -5.95
CA ASN A 84 -10.21 4.11 -6.50
C ASN A 84 -9.19 4.39 -5.41
N ARG A 85 -7.90 4.28 -5.77
CA ARG A 85 -6.81 4.51 -4.84
C ARG A 85 -5.55 5.06 -5.47
N ILE A 86 -4.81 5.78 -4.63
CA ILE A 86 -3.42 6.15 -4.84
C ILE A 86 -2.61 5.33 -3.85
N ILE A 87 -1.55 4.69 -4.32
CA ILE A 87 -0.60 3.94 -3.50
C ILE A 87 0.77 4.60 -3.66
N GLU A 88 1.35 5.07 -2.56
CA GLU A 88 2.74 5.55 -2.52
C GLU A 88 3.59 4.54 -1.77
N VAL A 89 4.67 4.07 -2.38
CA VAL A 89 5.59 3.11 -1.80
C VAL A 89 6.96 3.75 -1.68
N LEU A 90 7.56 3.73 -0.49
CA LEU A 90 8.91 4.19 -0.24
C LEU A 90 9.67 3.13 0.57
N ARG A 91 10.76 2.61 0.00
CA ARG A 91 11.72 1.74 0.70
C ARG A 91 13.06 2.45 0.83
N THR A 92 13.60 2.47 2.04
CA THR A 92 14.88 3.11 2.36
C THR A 92 15.77 2.18 3.16
N SER A 93 17.08 2.27 2.94
CA SER A 93 18.10 1.68 3.81
C SER A 93 19.10 2.76 4.20
N GLY A 94 19.15 3.13 5.48
CA GLY A 94 19.89 4.30 5.96
C GLY A 94 19.44 5.60 5.25
N ASN A 95 20.35 6.21 4.48
CA ASN A 95 20.07 7.43 3.69
C ASN A 95 19.73 7.14 2.22
N ASP A 96 19.78 5.87 1.81
CA ASP A 96 19.56 5.46 0.43
C ASP A 96 18.10 5.13 0.19
N VAL A 97 17.56 5.62 -0.93
CA VAL A 97 16.23 5.27 -1.41
C VAL A 97 16.39 4.05 -2.31
N LEU A 98 15.87 2.90 -1.85
CA LEU A 98 15.93 1.64 -2.58
C LEU A 98 14.77 1.51 -3.58
N HIS A 99 13.59 2.01 -3.20
CA HIS A 99 12.39 2.01 -4.05
C HIS A 99 11.52 3.24 -3.75
N ASN A 100 10.95 3.86 -4.77
CA ASN A 100 10.03 4.98 -4.62
C ASN A 100 9.04 5.02 -5.78
N GLU A 101 7.77 4.73 -5.49
CA GLU A 101 6.76 4.53 -6.51
C GLU A 101 5.44 5.23 -6.14
N LEU A 102 4.74 5.72 -7.17
CA LEU A 102 3.35 6.16 -7.10
C LEU A 102 2.52 5.33 -8.06
N ILE A 103 1.49 4.67 -7.54
CA ILE A 103 0.53 3.88 -8.32
C ILE A 103 -0.83 4.56 -8.18
N ILE A 104 -1.54 4.71 -9.28
CA ILE A 104 -2.91 5.20 -9.33
C ILE A 104 -3.75 4.10 -9.94
N GLN A 105 -4.77 3.65 -9.21
CA GLN A 105 -5.75 2.68 -9.67
C GLN A 105 -7.13 3.28 -9.65
N THR A 106 -7.84 3.20 -10.77
CA THR A 106 -9.21 3.72 -10.89
C THR A 106 -10.13 2.78 -11.63
N ILE A 107 -11.35 2.60 -11.12
CA ILE A 107 -12.46 2.00 -11.84
C ILE A 107 -13.01 2.98 -12.86
N ARG A 108 -13.19 2.51 -14.09
CA ARG A 108 -13.77 3.24 -15.21
C ARG A 108 -14.94 2.46 -15.75
N SER A 109 -16.02 3.17 -16.11
CA SER A 109 -17.14 2.57 -16.80
C SER A 109 -16.94 2.68 -18.30
N ASN A 110 -16.90 1.53 -18.99
CA ASN A 110 -16.91 1.41 -20.44
C ASN A 110 -18.28 0.90 -20.91
N PRO A 111 -19.06 1.70 -21.66
CA PRO A 111 -20.39 1.30 -22.13
C PRO A 111 -20.43 0.00 -22.97
N ALA A 112 -19.32 -0.37 -23.60
CA ALA A 112 -19.25 -1.56 -24.45
C ALA A 112 -18.77 -2.82 -23.70
N MET A 113 -17.97 -2.65 -22.64
CA MET A 113 -17.24 -3.78 -22.02
C MET A 113 -17.47 -3.91 -20.50
N GLY A 114 -18.22 -3.00 -19.88
CA GLY A 114 -18.48 -3.03 -18.43
C GLY A 114 -17.51 -2.16 -17.65
N GLU A 115 -17.10 -2.63 -16.47
CA GLU A 115 -16.14 -1.93 -15.62
C GLU A 115 -14.70 -2.35 -15.95
N GLU A 116 -13.79 -1.38 -15.94
CA GLU A 116 -12.37 -1.55 -16.23
C GLU A 116 -11.54 -0.98 -15.07
N ILE A 117 -10.42 -1.61 -14.76
CA ILE A 117 -9.39 -1.08 -13.87
C ILE A 117 -8.30 -0.45 -14.72
N GLU A 118 -8.12 0.86 -14.59
CA GLU A 118 -6.94 1.55 -15.11
C GLU A 118 -5.88 1.64 -14.01
N THR A 119 -4.68 1.12 -14.29
CA THR A 119 -3.53 1.21 -13.40
C THR A 119 -2.41 2.01 -14.06
N VAL A 120 -1.95 3.06 -13.40
CA VAL A 120 -0.83 3.91 -13.84
C VAL A 120 0.25 3.90 -12.77
N ARG A 121 1.49 3.56 -13.13
CA ARG A 121 2.63 3.48 -12.19
C ARG A 121 3.74 4.43 -12.59
N PHE A 122 4.27 5.15 -11.61
CA PHE A 122 5.36 6.10 -11.79
C PHE A 122 6.55 5.75 -10.89
N ASN A 123 7.75 5.69 -11.45
CA ASN A 123 8.96 5.81 -10.63
C ASN A 123 9.09 7.25 -10.17
N ARG A 124 9.36 7.46 -8.88
CA ARG A 124 9.59 8.79 -8.33
C ARG A 124 11.08 8.98 -8.11
N GLU A 125 11.76 9.47 -9.14
CA GLU A 125 13.12 9.96 -9.01
C GLU A 125 13.10 11.38 -8.43
N LYS A 126 14.21 11.81 -7.81
CA LYS A 126 14.32 13.03 -6.98
C LYS A 126 13.71 14.31 -7.57
N LEU A 127 13.56 14.41 -8.89
CA LEU A 127 13.11 15.62 -9.58
C LEU A 127 11.97 15.40 -10.60
N CYS A 128 11.57 14.15 -10.89
CA CYS A 128 10.50 13.87 -11.83
C CYS A 128 9.84 12.51 -11.59
N ASN A 129 8.54 12.44 -11.91
CA ASN A 129 7.81 11.18 -11.99
C ASN A 129 7.96 10.63 -13.40
N THR A 130 8.53 9.44 -13.54
CA THR A 130 8.69 8.76 -14.82
C THR A 130 7.61 7.69 -14.92
N LEU A 131 6.78 7.74 -15.97
CA LEU A 131 5.78 6.70 -16.23
C LEU A 131 6.51 5.37 -16.52
N ASN A 132 6.29 4.39 -15.66
CA ASN A 132 6.86 3.05 -15.81
C ASN A 132 5.91 2.08 -16.51
N PHE A 133 4.62 2.20 -16.20
CA PHE A 133 3.62 1.23 -16.61
C PHE A 133 2.23 1.86 -16.67
N HIS A 134 1.45 1.42 -17.65
CA HIS A 134 0.05 1.76 -17.82
C HIS A 134 -0.70 0.54 -18.36
N SER A 135 -1.74 0.10 -17.65
CA SER A 135 -2.66 -0.93 -18.13
C SER A 135 -4.11 -0.53 -17.94
N ILE A 136 -4.95 -1.17 -18.74
CA ILE A 136 -6.40 -1.18 -18.57
C ILE A 136 -6.80 -2.66 -18.62
N ASP A 137 -7.37 -3.13 -17.52
CA ASP A 137 -7.75 -4.52 -17.32
C ASP A 137 -9.27 -4.60 -17.12
N TYR A 138 -9.93 -5.58 -17.72
CA TYR A 138 -11.39 -5.75 -17.63
C TYR A 138 -11.76 -6.57 -16.38
N ILE A 139 -12.88 -6.22 -15.72
CA ILE A 139 -13.41 -6.91 -14.54
C ILE A 139 -14.49 -7.91 -14.94
#